data_AF-A0A6L9JJQ6-F1
#
_entry.id   AF-A0A6L9JJQ6-F1
#
_cell.length_a   1.000
_cell.length_b   1.000
_cell.length_c   1.000
_cell.angle_alpha   90.00
_cell.angle_beta   90.00
_cell.angle_gamma   90.00
#
_symmetry.space_group_name_H-M   'P 1'
#
loop_
_entity.id
_entity.type
_entity.pdbx_description
1 polymer ?
#
loop_
_entity_poly.entity_id
_entity_poly.type
_entity_poly.pdbx_seq_one_letter_code
_entity_poly.pdbx_strand_id
1 'polypeptide(L)'
;MQQQLYQALLDPDLMVPEGLTTWNGSDPAVRFAVYRNNVIASLIDALAENCPVLLAQLGECFFRAMAAEFIRQQPPPSPVLAGYGAQLPDWIATFQPLADWPWLSDLTRLEMLFIESLHAADPAEQTAEAAPIDDPAQLLMALHPSVRLFSSDYAVFSLWASHQQSENEMMLDPFQPEHMLLCRVDDDVRIMLLSRAEMQFVTMLQSGRCLTEALEIAAGEDATFEPQSVLQRMQHYGLILSLYSNTER
;
A
#
# COMPACT_ATOMS: atom_id res chain seq x y z
N MET A 1 -28.91 15.28 7.80
CA MET A 1 -28.52 15.38 9.22
C MET A 1 -27.19 14.68 9.51
N GLN A 2 -27.03 13.37 9.28
CA GLN A 2 -25.77 12.65 9.59
C GLN A 2 -24.56 13.10 8.74
N GLN A 3 -24.75 13.38 7.45
CA GLN A 3 -23.69 13.86 6.55
C GLN A 3 -23.25 15.31 6.87
N GLN A 4 -24.18 16.19 7.26
CA GLN A 4 -23.88 17.56 7.71
C GLN A 4 -23.09 17.56 9.02
N LEU A 5 -23.46 16.68 9.96
CA LEU A 5 -22.69 16.49 11.19
C LEU A 5 -21.26 16.06 10.88
N TYR A 6 -21.10 15.06 10.00
CA TYR A 6 -19.80 14.55 9.60
C TYR A 6 -18.91 15.61 8.93
N GLN A 7 -19.44 16.38 7.97
CA GLN A 7 -18.67 17.47 7.35
C GLN A 7 -18.27 18.54 8.36
N ALA A 8 -19.17 18.93 9.27
CA ALA A 8 -18.85 19.88 10.33
C ALA A 8 -17.79 19.34 11.32
N LEU A 9 -17.54 18.03 11.39
CA LEU A 9 -16.45 17.47 12.20
C LEU A 9 -15.09 17.56 11.53
N LEU A 10 -15.04 17.69 10.21
CA LEU A 10 -13.78 17.67 9.44
C LEU A 10 -13.36 19.07 9.00
N ASP A 11 -14.32 19.99 8.87
CA ASP A 11 -14.07 21.38 8.53
C ASP A 11 -14.26 22.29 9.77
N PRO A 12 -13.18 22.94 10.26
CA PRO A 12 -13.25 23.83 11.40
C PRO A 12 -14.08 25.09 11.12
N ASP A 13 -14.21 25.52 9.87
CA ASP A 13 -14.88 26.75 9.46
C ASP A 13 -16.40 26.56 9.31
N LEU A 14 -16.89 25.31 9.27
CA LEU A 14 -18.32 25.03 9.27
C LEU A 14 -18.95 25.26 10.65
N MET A 15 -20.13 25.87 10.63
CA MET A 15 -20.95 26.07 11.83
C MET A 15 -21.34 24.74 12.47
N VAL A 16 -21.43 24.77 13.79
CA VAL A 16 -21.95 23.66 14.59
C VAL A 16 -23.40 23.40 14.17
N PRO A 17 -23.77 22.16 13.78
CA PRO A 17 -25.14 21.85 13.36
C PRO A 17 -26.16 22.15 14.46
N GLU A 18 -27.28 22.75 14.07
CA GLU A 18 -28.38 23.05 14.99
C GLU A 18 -29.00 21.77 15.58
N GLY A 19 -29.54 21.86 16.80
CA GLY A 19 -30.23 20.76 17.46
C GLY A 19 -29.33 19.80 18.25
N LEU A 20 -28.02 20.09 18.36
CA LEU A 20 -27.13 19.35 19.27
C LEU A 20 -27.49 19.64 20.73
N THR A 21 -27.60 18.58 21.51
CA THR A 21 -27.87 18.65 22.96
C THR A 21 -26.77 17.92 23.71
N THR A 22 -26.50 18.35 24.94
CA THR A 22 -25.55 17.66 25.82
C THR A 22 -26.33 17.07 26.99
N TRP A 23 -25.96 15.85 27.38
CA TRP A 23 -26.64 15.14 28.45
C TRP A 23 -26.43 15.77 29.84
N ASN A 24 -25.39 16.59 30.00
CA ASN A 24 -25.01 17.23 31.27
C ASN A 24 -25.13 18.76 31.26
N GLY A 25 -25.81 19.34 30.27
CA GLY A 25 -26.10 20.78 30.21
C GLY A 25 -24.91 21.69 29.86
N SER A 26 -23.76 21.14 29.49
CA SER A 26 -22.64 21.93 28.96
C SER A 26 -22.95 22.49 27.56
N ASP A 27 -22.25 23.54 27.15
CA ASP A 27 -22.41 24.13 25.82
C ASP A 27 -22.14 23.08 24.69
N PRO A 28 -23.15 22.76 23.84
CA PRO A 28 -22.98 21.86 22.70
C PRO A 28 -21.88 22.30 21.73
N ALA A 29 -21.68 23.59 21.51
CA ALA A 29 -20.65 24.11 20.61
C ALA A 29 -19.24 23.81 21.14
N VAL A 30 -19.03 23.99 22.45
CA VAL A 30 -17.75 23.66 23.11
C VAL A 30 -17.48 22.15 23.04
N ARG A 31 -18.49 21.31 23.33
CA ARG A 31 -18.32 19.84 23.21
C ARG A 31 -18.05 19.40 21.78
N PHE A 32 -18.71 20.02 20.80
CA PHE A 32 -18.50 19.71 19.39
C PHE A 32 -17.08 20.07 18.95
N ALA A 33 -16.54 21.21 19.39
CA ALA A 33 -15.16 21.60 19.12
C ALA A 33 -14.14 20.61 19.71
N VAL A 34 -14.36 20.13 20.95
CA VAL A 34 -13.52 19.08 21.55
C VAL A 34 -13.59 17.78 20.74
N TYR A 35 -14.78 17.38 20.32
CA TYR A 35 -14.97 16.16 19.52
C TYR A 35 -14.31 16.27 18.14
N ARG A 36 -14.41 17.43 17.48
CA ARG A 36 -13.67 17.77 16.24
C ARG A 36 -12.15 17.61 16.43
N ASN A 37 -11.59 18.16 17.51
CA ASN A 37 -10.16 18.03 17.79
C ASN A 37 -9.74 16.57 17.99
N ASN A 38 -10.55 15.78 18.70
CA ASN A 38 -10.27 14.36 18.90
C ASN A 38 -10.31 13.57 17.58
N VAL A 39 -11.25 13.88 16.67
CA VAL A 39 -11.31 13.24 15.34
C VAL A 39 -10.03 13.50 14.56
N ILE A 40 -9.56 14.75 14.49
CA ILE A 40 -8.32 15.09 13.78
C ILE A 40 -7.11 14.41 14.43
N ALA A 41 -7.02 14.41 15.76
CA ALA A 41 -5.93 13.74 16.46
C ALA A 41 -5.89 12.24 16.16
N SER A 42 -7.03 11.55 16.23
CA SER A 42 -7.12 10.12 15.90
C SER A 42 -6.80 9.81 14.44
N LEU A 43 -7.14 10.70 13.50
CA LEU A 43 -6.75 10.54 12.10
C LEU A 43 -5.24 10.68 11.90
N ILE A 44 -4.60 11.64 12.59
CA ILE A 44 -3.14 11.78 12.56
C ILE A 44 -2.47 10.54 13.15
N ASP A 45 -2.97 10.06 14.29
CA ASP A 45 -2.42 8.87 14.95
C ASP A 45 -2.58 7.62 14.07
N ALA A 46 -3.71 7.45 13.37
CA ALA A 46 -3.91 6.37 12.41
C ALA A 46 -2.92 6.45 11.23
N LEU A 47 -2.65 7.65 10.70
CA LEU A 47 -1.63 7.82 9.66
C LEU A 47 -0.22 7.52 10.18
N ALA A 48 0.08 7.88 11.43
CA ALA A 48 1.37 7.59 12.07
C ALA A 48 1.58 6.08 12.28
N GLU A 49 0.53 5.35 12.67
CA GLU A 49 0.55 3.89 12.78
C GLU A 49 0.72 3.20 11.42
N ASN A 50 0.12 3.77 10.37
CA ASN A 50 0.19 3.21 9.02
C ASN A 50 1.51 3.55 8.29
N CYS A 51 2.18 4.65 8.65
CA CYS A 51 3.40 5.10 7.99
C CYS A 51 4.53 5.39 9.01
N PRO A 52 4.95 4.39 9.81
CA PRO A 52 5.94 4.58 10.87
C PRO A 52 7.32 5.00 10.35
N VAL A 53 7.73 4.56 9.16
CA VAL A 53 9.03 4.96 8.58
C VAL A 53 8.94 6.38 8.05
N LEU A 54 7.85 6.78 7.39
CA LEU A 54 7.63 8.18 7.03
C LEU A 54 7.66 9.10 8.27
N LEU A 55 7.01 8.70 9.36
CA LEU A 55 7.03 9.42 10.64
C LEU A 55 8.47 9.59 11.15
N ALA A 56 9.27 8.54 11.10
CA ALA A 56 10.66 8.59 11.55
C ALA A 56 11.52 9.50 10.66
N GLN A 57 11.35 9.43 9.33
CA GLN A 57 12.07 10.27 8.36
C GLN A 57 11.77 11.76 8.56
N LEU A 58 10.51 12.11 8.82
CA LEU A 58 10.07 13.50 8.98
C LEU A 58 10.25 14.03 10.40
N GLY A 59 10.26 13.14 11.39
CA GLY A 59 10.13 13.48 12.79
C GLY A 59 8.69 13.86 13.17
N GLU A 60 8.36 13.66 14.45
CA GLU A 60 6.98 13.75 14.95
C GLU A 60 6.31 15.11 14.68
N CYS A 61 7.01 16.21 14.99
CA CYS A 61 6.43 17.55 14.84
C CYS A 61 6.03 17.87 13.39
N PHE A 62 6.92 17.56 12.43
CA PHE A 62 6.65 17.83 11.02
C PHE A 62 5.58 16.89 10.49
N PHE A 63 5.67 15.59 10.79
CA PHE A 63 4.68 14.60 10.38
C PHE A 63 3.27 15.00 10.82
N ARG A 64 3.09 15.35 12.10
CA ARG A 64 1.77 15.73 12.63
C ARG A 64 1.21 16.99 11.94
N ALA A 65 2.05 17.98 11.65
CA ALA A 65 1.63 19.18 10.94
C ALA A 65 1.24 18.89 9.48
N MET A 66 2.04 18.08 8.79
CA MET A 66 1.77 17.63 7.42
C MET A 66 0.49 16.79 7.35
N ALA A 67 0.32 15.82 8.24
CA ALA A 67 -0.87 14.97 8.31
C ALA A 67 -2.14 15.81 8.54
N ALA A 68 -2.08 16.82 9.42
CA ALA A 68 -3.19 17.74 9.64
C ALA A 68 -3.56 18.55 8.38
N GLU A 69 -2.59 18.88 7.53
CA GLU A 69 -2.80 19.55 6.24
C GLU A 69 -3.45 18.59 5.23
N PHE A 70 -2.91 17.37 5.11
CA PHE A 70 -3.49 16.31 4.29
C PHE A 70 -4.94 16.03 4.67
N ILE A 71 -5.25 15.87 5.95
CA ILE A 71 -6.61 15.58 6.44
C ILE A 71 -7.60 16.71 6.08
N ARG A 72 -7.15 17.97 6.13
CA ARG A 72 -7.98 19.12 5.75
C ARG A 72 -8.27 19.15 4.25
N GLN A 73 -7.30 18.76 3.42
CA GLN A 73 -7.46 18.77 1.95
C GLN A 73 -8.12 17.49 1.42
N GLN A 74 -7.89 16.36 2.09
CA GLN A 74 -8.38 15.02 1.76
C GLN A 74 -9.07 14.38 2.97
N PRO A 75 -10.22 14.95 3.41
CA PRO A 75 -10.97 14.41 4.52
C PRO A 75 -11.44 12.98 4.21
N PRO A 76 -11.53 12.09 5.22
CA PRO A 76 -12.02 10.75 5.01
C PRO A 76 -13.43 10.78 4.37
N PRO A 77 -13.72 9.95 3.36
CA PRO A 77 -15.03 9.95 2.71
C PRO A 77 -16.12 9.30 3.58
N SER A 78 -15.72 8.57 4.62
CA SER A 78 -16.58 7.76 5.49
C SER A 78 -15.98 7.70 6.91
N PRO A 79 -16.80 7.54 7.96
CA PRO A 79 -16.32 7.24 9.30
C PRO A 79 -15.59 5.89 9.41
N VAL A 80 -15.68 5.03 8.39
CA VAL A 80 -14.85 3.83 8.29
C VAL A 80 -13.46 4.24 7.81
N LEU A 81 -12.48 4.21 8.73
CA LEU A 81 -11.10 4.64 8.47
C LEU A 81 -10.22 3.55 7.83
N ALA A 82 -10.76 2.36 7.59
CA ALA A 82 -10.03 1.30 6.89
C ALA A 82 -9.58 1.81 5.51
N GLY A 83 -8.27 1.82 5.26
CA GLY A 83 -7.69 2.33 4.01
C GLY A 83 -7.60 3.86 3.92
N TYR A 84 -7.94 4.61 4.97
CA TYR A 84 -7.65 6.04 4.99
C TYR A 84 -6.15 6.29 4.94
N GLY A 85 -5.72 7.23 4.10
CA GLY A 85 -4.31 7.44 3.76
C GLY A 85 -3.91 6.92 2.37
N ALA A 86 -4.79 6.21 1.65
CA ALA A 86 -4.47 5.71 0.29
C ALA A 86 -4.02 6.81 -0.70
N GLN A 87 -4.49 8.04 -0.54
CA GLN A 87 -4.09 9.19 -1.36
C GLN A 87 -2.87 9.96 -0.83
N LEU A 88 -2.36 9.60 0.36
CA LEU A 88 -1.23 10.28 0.99
C LEU A 88 0.04 10.25 0.14
N PRO A 89 0.43 9.13 -0.51
CA PRO A 89 1.62 9.11 -1.38
C PRO A 89 1.55 10.15 -2.50
N ASP A 90 0.43 10.17 -3.23
CA ASP A 90 0.25 11.08 -4.37
C ASP A 90 0.12 12.53 -3.92
N TRP A 91 -0.47 12.76 -2.74
CA TRP A 91 -0.51 14.09 -2.15
C TRP A 91 0.89 14.58 -1.75
N ILE A 92 1.71 13.74 -1.11
CA ILE A 92 3.11 14.03 -0.76
C ILE A 92 3.92 14.40 -2.00
N ALA A 93 3.72 13.71 -3.12
CA ALA A 93 4.40 14.01 -4.39
C ALA A 93 4.15 15.45 -4.89
N THR A 94 3.05 16.08 -4.45
CA THR A 94 2.69 17.47 -4.79
C THR A 94 2.95 18.47 -3.66
N PHE A 95 3.33 17.99 -2.48
CA PHE A 95 3.48 18.83 -1.29
C PHE A 95 4.84 19.54 -1.30
N GLN A 96 4.83 20.83 -1.64
CA GLN A 96 6.03 21.64 -1.87
C GLN A 96 7.11 21.53 -0.76
N PRO A 97 6.77 21.49 0.55
CA PRO A 97 7.77 21.35 1.60
C PRO A 97 8.60 20.05 1.53
N LEU A 98 8.15 19.04 0.79
CA LEU A 98 8.88 17.76 0.61
C LEU A 98 9.45 17.58 -0.80
N ALA A 99 9.46 18.62 -1.63
CA ALA A 99 9.88 18.52 -3.04
C ALA A 99 11.34 18.06 -3.24
N ASP A 100 12.22 18.32 -2.28
CA ASP A 100 13.63 17.90 -2.33
C ASP A 100 13.85 16.42 -1.95
N TRP A 101 12.81 15.74 -1.43
CA TRP A 101 12.85 14.34 -1.01
C TRP A 101 11.75 13.52 -1.72
N PRO A 102 11.77 13.40 -3.06
CA PRO A 102 10.69 12.79 -3.82
C PRO A 102 10.43 11.32 -3.49
N TRP A 103 11.45 10.60 -2.99
CA TRP A 103 11.31 9.22 -2.55
C TRP A 103 10.37 9.04 -1.36
N LEU A 104 10.07 10.09 -0.59
CA LEU A 104 9.14 9.99 0.55
C LEU A 104 7.71 9.66 0.10
N SER A 105 7.29 10.09 -1.10
CA SER A 105 6.02 9.67 -1.71
C SER A 105 6.03 8.14 -1.91
N ASP A 106 7.09 7.63 -2.51
CA ASP A 106 7.20 6.21 -2.86
C ASP A 106 7.41 5.31 -1.64
N LEU A 107 8.13 5.81 -0.63
CA LEU A 107 8.25 5.18 0.69
C LEU A 107 6.88 5.07 1.35
N THR A 108 6.09 6.14 1.31
CA THR A 108 4.71 6.11 1.83
C THR A 108 3.87 5.10 1.05
N ARG A 109 4.02 5.03 -0.28
CA ARG A 109 3.31 4.04 -1.12
C ARG A 109 3.68 2.62 -0.74
N LEU A 110 4.95 2.36 -0.43
CA LEU A 110 5.41 1.06 0.07
C LEU A 110 4.69 0.67 1.37
N GLU A 111 4.60 1.58 2.34
CA GLU A 111 3.92 1.33 3.62
C GLU A 111 2.41 1.09 3.42
N MET A 112 1.76 1.83 2.52
CA MET A 112 0.36 1.58 2.16
C MET A 112 0.15 0.22 1.51
N LEU A 113 1.02 -0.18 0.58
CA LEU A 113 0.97 -1.50 -0.06
C LEU A 113 1.25 -2.65 0.92
N PHE A 114 2.07 -2.40 1.94
CA PHE A 114 2.29 -3.36 3.03
C PHE A 114 0.97 -3.63 3.75
N ILE A 115 0.25 -2.59 4.17
CA ILE A 115 -1.05 -2.69 4.84
C ILE A 115 -2.08 -3.37 3.94
N GLU A 116 -2.11 -3.04 2.64
CA GLU A 116 -3.00 -3.69 1.68
C GLU A 116 -2.71 -5.18 1.49
N SER A 117 -1.43 -5.56 1.50
CA SER A 117 -1.02 -6.95 1.42
C SER A 117 -1.43 -7.72 2.68
N LEU A 118 -1.23 -7.11 3.85
CA LEU A 118 -1.60 -7.66 5.15
C LEU A 118 -3.12 -7.91 5.26
N HIS A 119 -3.95 -6.96 4.83
CA HIS A 119 -5.40 -7.05 4.91
C HIS A 119 -6.05 -7.68 3.66
N ALA A 120 -5.26 -8.20 2.73
CA ALA A 120 -5.80 -8.84 1.55
C ALA A 120 -6.66 -10.06 1.94
N ALA A 121 -7.76 -10.24 1.23
CA ALA A 121 -8.66 -11.37 1.43
C ALA A 121 -7.92 -12.70 1.35
N ASP A 122 -8.33 -13.65 2.19
CA ASP A 122 -7.84 -15.03 2.08
C ASP A 122 -8.23 -15.62 0.72
N PRO A 123 -7.41 -16.52 0.17
CA PRO A 123 -7.78 -17.28 -1.01
C PRO A 123 -9.13 -17.96 -0.79
N ALA A 124 -10.05 -17.81 -1.74
CA ALA A 124 -11.22 -18.68 -1.76
C ALA A 124 -10.72 -20.14 -1.87
N GLU A 125 -11.35 -21.07 -1.14
CA GLU A 125 -11.09 -22.51 -1.30
C GLU A 125 -11.34 -22.89 -2.77
N GLN A 126 -10.27 -22.94 -3.57
CA GLN A 126 -10.38 -23.34 -4.97
C GLN A 126 -10.47 -24.85 -5.00
N THR A 127 -11.69 -25.37 -5.12
CA THR A 127 -11.97 -26.74 -5.58
C THR A 127 -11.78 -26.86 -7.10
N ALA A 128 -10.70 -26.28 -7.64
CA ALA A 128 -10.36 -26.48 -9.04
C ALA A 128 -9.64 -27.83 -9.11
N GLU A 129 -10.34 -28.86 -9.59
CA GLU A 129 -9.67 -30.06 -10.10
C GLU A 129 -8.60 -29.60 -11.09
N ALA A 130 -7.34 -30.01 -10.86
CA ALA A 130 -6.25 -29.68 -11.75
C ALA A 130 -6.60 -30.15 -13.15
N ALA A 131 -6.94 -29.20 -14.03
CA ALA A 131 -7.18 -29.50 -15.43
C ALA A 131 -5.88 -30.08 -16.01
N PRO A 132 -5.96 -31.08 -16.90
CA PRO A 132 -4.78 -31.59 -17.59
C PRO A 132 -4.01 -30.43 -18.23
N ILE A 133 -2.72 -30.30 -17.88
CA ILE A 133 -1.84 -29.32 -18.51
C ILE A 133 -1.48 -29.89 -19.88
N ASP A 134 -2.25 -29.52 -20.90
CA ASP A 134 -2.03 -29.99 -22.26
C ASP A 134 -0.82 -29.29 -22.92
N ASP A 135 -0.65 -27.99 -22.64
CA ASP A 135 0.47 -27.19 -23.12
C ASP A 135 1.03 -26.29 -22.00
N PRO A 136 2.24 -26.58 -21.48
CA PRO A 136 2.90 -25.74 -20.48
C PRO A 136 3.11 -24.29 -20.94
N ALA A 137 3.17 -24.03 -22.25
CA ALA A 137 3.34 -22.70 -22.82
C ALA A 137 2.11 -21.80 -22.58
N GLN A 138 0.91 -22.38 -22.57
CA GLN A 138 -0.35 -21.67 -22.39
C GLN A 138 -0.86 -21.66 -20.95
N LEU A 139 0.01 -22.05 -20.02
CA LEU A 139 -0.33 -22.16 -18.61
C LEU A 139 -0.57 -20.78 -18.00
N LEU A 140 -1.71 -20.65 -17.32
CA LEU A 140 -2.11 -19.48 -16.55
C LEU A 140 -1.86 -19.76 -15.06
N MET A 141 -1.64 -18.68 -14.31
CA MET A 141 -1.38 -18.74 -12.87
C MET A 141 -2.39 -17.87 -12.13
N ALA A 142 -3.03 -18.44 -11.12
CA ALA A 142 -3.72 -17.65 -10.10
C ALA A 142 -2.73 -17.35 -8.96
N LEU A 143 -2.42 -16.07 -8.76
CA LEU A 143 -1.57 -15.64 -7.66
C LEU A 143 -2.39 -15.35 -6.39
N HIS A 144 -1.74 -15.43 -5.24
CA HIS A 144 -2.36 -15.11 -3.95
C HIS A 144 -2.89 -13.66 -3.94
N PRO A 145 -4.11 -13.39 -3.42
CA PRO A 145 -4.71 -12.05 -3.44
C PRO A 145 -3.91 -10.96 -2.72
N SER A 146 -2.99 -11.35 -1.84
CA SER A 146 -2.07 -10.42 -1.15
C SER A 146 -0.92 -9.92 -2.01
N VAL A 147 -0.67 -10.50 -3.20
CA VAL A 147 0.45 -10.09 -4.04
C VAL A 147 0.22 -8.65 -4.49
N ARG A 148 1.16 -7.77 -4.15
CA ARG A 148 1.27 -6.41 -4.67
C ARG A 148 2.62 -6.27 -5.33
N LEU A 149 2.65 -5.65 -6.50
CA LEU A 149 3.87 -5.36 -7.23
C LEU A 149 4.08 -3.86 -7.23
N PHE A 150 5.32 -3.43 -6.96
CA PHE A 150 5.67 -2.02 -6.89
C PHE A 150 7.04 -1.78 -7.49
N SER A 151 7.13 -0.74 -8.31
CA SER A 151 8.39 -0.23 -8.85
C SER A 151 8.55 1.20 -8.41
N SER A 152 9.72 1.54 -7.90
CA SER A 152 10.11 2.91 -7.59
C SER A 152 11.41 3.24 -8.33
N ASP A 153 11.56 4.50 -8.72
CA ASP A 153 12.83 5.04 -9.21
C ASP A 153 13.84 5.28 -8.06
N TYR A 154 13.42 4.98 -6.82
CA TYR A 154 14.16 5.23 -5.59
C TYR A 154 14.33 3.96 -4.75
N ALA A 155 15.31 3.99 -3.84
CA ALA A 155 15.71 2.86 -3.01
C ALA A 155 14.80 2.68 -1.77
N VAL A 156 13.49 2.73 -1.99
CA VAL A 156 12.49 2.83 -0.93
C VAL A 156 12.39 1.59 -0.05
N PHE A 157 12.61 0.39 -0.60
CA PHE A 157 12.67 -0.82 0.22
C PHE A 157 13.95 -0.83 1.06
N SER A 158 15.10 -0.46 0.49
CA SER A 158 16.35 -0.36 1.25
C SER A 158 16.24 0.64 2.40
N LEU A 159 15.67 1.83 2.16
CA LEU A 159 15.41 2.84 3.20
C LEU A 159 14.47 2.28 4.28
N TRP A 160 13.33 1.71 3.87
CA TRP A 160 12.35 1.12 4.79
C TRP A 160 12.94 -0.02 5.65
N ALA A 161 13.74 -0.90 5.04
CA ALA A 161 14.35 -2.04 5.73
C ALA A 161 15.41 -1.61 6.74
N SER A 162 16.20 -0.57 6.44
CA SER A 162 17.22 -0.05 7.35
C SER A 162 16.62 0.50 8.65
N HIS A 163 15.44 1.12 8.56
CA HIS A 163 14.69 1.59 9.72
C HIS A 163 14.25 0.43 10.63
N GLN A 164 13.85 -0.71 10.05
CA GLN A 164 13.45 -1.90 10.81
C GLN A 164 14.62 -2.55 11.55
N GLN A 165 15.83 -2.49 11.00
CA GLN A 165 17.01 -3.15 11.55
C GLN A 165 17.82 -2.25 12.50
N SER A 166 17.37 -1.01 12.75
CA SER A 166 18.12 0.01 13.48
C SER A 166 19.52 0.24 12.87
N GLU A 167 19.63 0.06 11.56
CA GLU A 167 20.87 0.30 10.82
C GLU A 167 21.00 1.77 10.43
N ASN A 168 22.23 2.19 10.13
CA ASN A 168 22.52 3.60 9.89
C ASN A 168 22.14 3.98 8.44
N GLU A 169 20.95 4.56 8.26
CA GLU A 169 20.39 5.06 6.99
C GLU A 169 21.35 5.96 6.19
N MET A 170 22.25 6.67 6.87
CA MET A 170 23.17 7.66 6.29
C MET A 170 24.11 7.14 5.18
N MET A 171 24.19 5.82 4.97
CA MET A 171 25.03 5.23 3.91
C MET A 171 24.26 4.83 2.65
N LEU A 172 22.93 4.95 2.63
CA LEU A 172 22.11 4.57 1.48
C LEU A 172 21.94 5.72 0.49
N ASP A 173 22.12 5.42 -0.80
CA ASP A 173 21.77 6.34 -1.90
C ASP A 173 20.29 6.14 -2.26
N PRO A 174 19.41 7.13 -2.01
CA PRO A 174 17.99 6.99 -2.31
C PRO A 174 17.69 6.97 -3.82
N PHE A 175 18.62 7.36 -4.69
CA PHE A 175 18.40 7.47 -6.15
C PHE A 175 18.73 6.19 -6.92
N GLN A 176 18.50 5.02 -6.30
CA GLN A 176 18.65 3.72 -6.94
C GLN A 176 17.28 3.09 -7.16
N PRO A 177 16.90 2.72 -8.39
CA PRO A 177 15.59 2.13 -8.64
C PRO A 177 15.47 0.75 -8.00
N GLU A 178 14.29 0.47 -7.44
CA GLU A 178 13.97 -0.82 -6.84
C GLU A 178 12.61 -1.33 -7.35
N HIS A 179 12.57 -2.62 -7.63
CA HIS A 179 11.34 -3.33 -7.97
C HIS A 179 11.08 -4.37 -6.90
N MET A 180 9.82 -4.50 -6.47
CA MET A 180 9.49 -5.33 -5.34
C MET A 180 8.12 -6.00 -5.45
N LEU A 181 8.04 -7.17 -4.85
CA LEU A 181 6.82 -7.92 -4.64
C LEU A 181 6.55 -7.98 -3.13
N LEU A 182 5.38 -7.50 -2.72
CA LEU A 182 4.86 -7.64 -1.37
C LEU A 182 3.82 -8.76 -1.33
N CYS A 183 3.90 -9.62 -0.32
CA CYS A 183 2.94 -10.69 -0.11
C CYS A 183 2.76 -11.01 1.37
N ARG A 184 1.55 -11.38 1.75
CA ARG A 184 1.27 -11.91 3.07
C ARG A 184 1.64 -13.39 3.09
N VAL A 185 2.45 -13.76 4.08
CA VAL A 185 2.78 -15.14 4.43
C VAL A 185 2.34 -15.32 5.88
N ASP A 186 1.34 -16.17 6.10
CA ASP A 186 0.62 -16.27 7.37
C ASP A 186 0.02 -14.91 7.81
N ASP A 187 0.51 -14.34 8.91
CA ASP A 187 0.07 -13.07 9.51
C ASP A 187 1.11 -11.94 9.35
N ASP A 188 2.11 -12.12 8.49
CA ASP A 188 3.18 -11.12 8.25
C ASP A 188 3.37 -10.86 6.75
N VAL A 189 3.89 -9.68 6.41
CA VAL A 189 4.15 -9.29 5.02
C VAL A 189 5.63 -9.43 4.69
N ARG A 190 5.91 -10.19 3.63
CA ARG A 190 7.23 -10.33 3.04
C ARG A 190 7.36 -9.42 1.83
N ILE A 191 8.49 -8.75 1.75
CA ILE A 191 8.89 -7.96 0.59
C ILE A 191 10.10 -8.65 -0.03
N MET A 192 10.03 -8.89 -1.34
CA MET A 192 11.13 -9.43 -2.12
C MET A 192 11.54 -8.42 -3.17
N LEU A 193 12.82 -8.08 -3.22
CA LEU A 193 13.37 -7.35 -4.37
C LEU A 193 13.33 -8.25 -5.60
N LEU A 194 12.96 -7.63 -6.72
CA LEU A 194 12.90 -8.23 -8.03
C LEU A 194 13.88 -7.50 -8.96
N SER A 195 14.46 -8.22 -9.90
CA SER A 195 15.02 -7.57 -11.09
C SER A 195 13.90 -6.95 -11.93
N ARG A 196 14.24 -6.06 -12.84
CA ARG A 196 13.25 -5.45 -13.74
C ARG A 196 12.55 -6.50 -14.62
N ALA A 197 13.30 -7.50 -15.09
CA ALA A 197 12.74 -8.61 -15.86
C ALA A 197 11.81 -9.49 -15.01
N GLU A 198 12.18 -9.78 -13.76
CA GLU A 198 11.30 -10.50 -12.81
C GLU A 198 10.01 -9.71 -12.54
N MET A 199 10.10 -8.38 -12.36
CA MET A 199 8.93 -7.52 -12.16
C MET A 199 7.97 -7.57 -13.35
N GLN A 200 8.48 -7.47 -14.58
CA GLN A 200 7.66 -7.59 -15.79
C GLN A 200 7.03 -8.99 -15.92
N PHE A 201 7.82 -10.03 -15.66
CA PHE A 201 7.35 -11.42 -15.67
C PHE A 201 6.16 -11.61 -14.72
N VAL A 202 6.30 -11.24 -13.45
CA VAL A 202 5.22 -11.44 -12.45
C VAL A 202 4.02 -10.53 -12.73
N THR A 203 4.24 -9.33 -13.27
CA THR A 203 3.13 -8.44 -13.69
C THR A 203 2.27 -9.09 -14.77
N MET A 204 2.90 -9.72 -15.77
CA MET A 204 2.19 -10.44 -16.83
C MET A 204 1.39 -11.62 -16.26
N LEU A 205 1.98 -12.41 -15.36
CA LEU A 205 1.26 -13.49 -14.69
C LEU A 205 0.08 -12.97 -13.84
N GLN A 206 0.27 -11.91 -13.06
CA GLN A 206 -0.77 -11.32 -12.23
C GLN A 206 -1.94 -10.77 -13.05
N SER A 207 -1.68 -10.28 -14.27
CA SER A 207 -2.70 -9.81 -15.20
C SER A 207 -3.40 -10.93 -15.99
N GLY A 208 -3.12 -12.20 -15.68
CA GLY A 208 -3.76 -13.36 -16.30
C GLY A 208 -3.25 -13.67 -17.70
N ARG A 209 -2.02 -13.24 -18.04
CA ARG A 209 -1.34 -13.64 -19.29
C ARG A 209 -0.67 -14.99 -19.12
N CYS A 210 -0.50 -15.73 -20.21
CA CYS A 210 0.09 -17.06 -20.14
C CYS A 210 1.61 -17.01 -19.90
N LEU A 211 2.15 -18.13 -19.44
CA LEU A 211 3.56 -18.27 -19.12
C LEU A 211 4.47 -17.86 -20.28
N THR A 212 4.17 -18.26 -21.52
CA THR A 212 4.99 -17.91 -22.68
C THR A 212 5.05 -16.40 -22.94
N GLU A 213 3.91 -15.71 -22.90
CA GLU A 213 3.89 -14.26 -23.09
C GLU A 213 4.66 -13.53 -21.98
N ALA A 214 4.53 -14.00 -20.73
CA ALA A 214 5.29 -13.46 -19.62
C ALA A 214 6.80 -13.65 -19.82
N LEU A 215 7.23 -14.82 -20.29
CA LEU A 215 8.64 -15.12 -20.60
C LEU A 215 9.18 -14.25 -21.74
N GLU A 216 8.40 -14.06 -22.81
CA GLU A 216 8.79 -13.23 -23.95
C GLU A 216 9.00 -11.77 -23.53
N ILE A 217 8.09 -11.21 -22.73
CA ILE A 217 8.22 -9.84 -22.23
C ILE A 217 9.46 -9.71 -21.33
N ALA A 218 9.66 -10.65 -20.41
CA ALA A 218 10.82 -10.62 -19.51
C ALA A 218 12.15 -10.77 -20.25
N ALA A 219 12.21 -11.65 -21.26
CA ALA A 219 13.36 -11.82 -22.13
C ALA A 219 13.66 -10.58 -22.99
N GLY A 220 12.63 -9.81 -23.33
CA GLY A 220 12.76 -8.50 -23.99
C GLY A 220 13.44 -7.44 -23.12
N GLU A 221 13.28 -7.54 -21.79
CA GLU A 221 13.97 -6.67 -20.82
C GLU A 221 15.38 -7.18 -20.52
N ASP A 222 15.54 -8.49 -20.32
CA ASP A 222 16.83 -9.12 -20.06
C ASP A 222 16.92 -10.49 -20.77
N ALA A 223 17.79 -10.59 -21.77
CA ALA A 223 17.98 -11.82 -22.54
C ALA A 223 18.56 -12.98 -21.72
N THR A 224 19.11 -12.71 -20.53
CA THR A 224 19.63 -13.71 -19.60
C THR A 224 18.63 -14.10 -18.51
N PHE A 225 17.40 -13.58 -18.59
CA PHE A 225 16.36 -13.85 -17.62
C PHE A 225 16.05 -15.36 -17.49
N GLU A 226 16.11 -15.86 -16.26
CA GLU A 226 15.70 -17.21 -15.92
C GLU A 226 14.48 -17.16 -14.96
N PRO A 227 13.32 -17.72 -15.33
CA PRO A 227 12.11 -17.65 -14.51
C PRO A 227 12.17 -18.53 -13.25
N GLN A 228 13.12 -19.47 -13.19
CA GLN A 228 13.17 -20.52 -12.18
C GLN A 228 13.36 -19.95 -10.77
N SER A 229 14.23 -18.95 -10.60
CA SER A 229 14.51 -18.32 -9.31
C SER A 229 13.25 -17.67 -8.73
N VAL A 230 12.57 -16.83 -9.52
CA VAL A 230 11.37 -16.10 -9.07
C VAL A 230 10.20 -17.06 -8.84
N LEU A 231 10.00 -18.06 -9.70
CA LEU A 231 8.97 -19.09 -9.52
C LEU A 231 9.20 -19.92 -8.26
N GLN A 232 10.46 -20.30 -7.96
CA GLN A 232 10.79 -21.04 -6.74
C GLN A 232 10.52 -20.20 -5.48
N ARG A 233 10.86 -18.90 -5.48
CA ARG A 233 10.53 -17.99 -4.38
C ARG A 233 9.01 -17.87 -4.21
N MET A 234 8.25 -17.70 -5.30
CA MET A 234 6.79 -17.62 -5.26
C MET A 234 6.16 -18.92 -4.74
N GLN A 235 6.65 -20.07 -5.17
CA GLN A 235 6.19 -21.37 -4.67
C GLN A 235 6.54 -21.57 -3.19
N HIS A 236 7.75 -21.20 -2.78
CA HIS A 236 8.20 -21.31 -1.38
C HIS A 236 7.29 -20.53 -0.42
N TYR A 237 6.84 -19.34 -0.84
CA TYR A 237 5.92 -18.51 -0.06
C TYR A 237 4.43 -18.80 -0.34
N GLY A 238 4.10 -19.87 -1.07
CA GLY A 238 2.70 -20.25 -1.34
C GLY A 238 1.92 -19.26 -2.20
N LEU A 239 2.60 -18.45 -3.02
CA LEU A 239 1.99 -17.37 -3.79
C LEU A 239 1.29 -17.85 -5.06
N ILE A 240 1.54 -19.08 -5.48
CA ILE A 240 0.92 -19.71 -6.64
C ILE A 240 -0.21 -20.60 -6.14
N LEU A 241 -1.46 -20.18 -6.34
CA LEU A 241 -2.64 -20.88 -5.84
C LEU A 241 -3.07 -22.01 -6.76
N SER A 242 -3.03 -21.78 -8.07
CA SER A 242 -3.41 -22.78 -9.06
C SER A 242 -2.73 -22.52 -10.40
N LEU A 243 -2.53 -23.61 -11.13
CA LEU A 243 -2.06 -23.63 -12.50
C LEU A 243 -3.19 -24.21 -13.36
N TYR A 244 -3.57 -23.52 -14.43
CA TYR A 244 -4.65 -23.98 -15.30
C TYR A 244 -4.36 -23.63 -16.76
N SER A 245 -4.86 -24.46 -17.67
CA SER A 245 -4.81 -24.18 -19.10
C SER A 245 -6.02 -23.32 -19.49
N ASN A 246 -5.85 -22.49 -20.51
CA ASN A 246 -6.96 -21.74 -21.12
C ASN A 246 -7.82 -22.68 -21.98
N THR A 247 -8.40 -23.71 -21.37
CA THR A 247 -9.29 -24.64 -22.08
C THR A 247 -10.66 -23.99 -22.21
N GLU A 248 -10.92 -23.47 -23.42
CA GLU A 248 -12.12 -22.86 -24.00
C GLU A 248 -13.36 -22.63 -23.09
N ARG A 249 -13.79 -21.36 -23.02
CA ARG A 249 -15.18 -20.97 -22.76
C ARG A 249 -16.12 -21.45 -23.86
#